data_AF-A0A0S3R794-F1
#
_entry.id   AF-A0A0S3R794-F1
#
_cell.length_a   1.000
_cell.length_b   1.000
_cell.length_c   1.000
_cell.angle_alpha   90.00
_cell.angle_beta   90.00
_cell.angle_gamma   90.00
#
_symmetry.space_group_name_H-M   'P 1'
#
loop_
_entity.id
_entity.type
_entity.pdbx_description
1 polymer ?
#
loop_
_entity_poly.entity_id
_entity_poly.type
_entity_poly.pdbx_seq_one_letter_code
_entity_poly.pdbx_strand_id
1 'polypeptide(L)'
;MRMRKYSGVRKSTLGLSNGKDLIAIIRASGSIRRIESPLGARSSGIIGEKLIEKIRSIRESNKYKAAIIRIDSPGGDALASDLMWREIRLLAASKPVIASMSDVAASGGYYMAMGAGVIVAESLTLTGSIGVVTGKLNLGKLYEKIGFNKEIISRGRYAELRAAEQRSFRPDEAELFSKSVQHAYKQFRDKAAFSRSMTVDKMEEVAQGRVWTGKDAASNGLIDAIGGLSRAVAIAKLKAGIPQDRQVTVVEVTRPSPSLPEILSGLGNSLVGVDRTLNELLQDLTFSNGVQARMDGIVFEKLEGYPYANPILALMKDHLSSL
;
A
#
# COMPACT_ATOMS: atom_id res chain seq x y z
N MET A 1 -25.59 23.74 -24.20
CA MET A 1 -26.47 22.80 -23.43
C MET A 1 -26.39 23.17 -21.94
N ARG A 2 -27.50 23.60 -21.30
CA ARG A 2 -27.47 24.30 -19.98
C ARG A 2 -27.28 23.34 -18.79
N MET A 3 -26.05 23.19 -18.28
CA MET A 3 -25.76 22.46 -17.02
C MET A 3 -26.50 23.01 -15.78
N ARG A 4 -26.90 24.30 -15.77
CA ARG A 4 -27.67 24.93 -14.68
C ARG A 4 -29.03 24.27 -14.39
N LYS A 5 -29.62 23.54 -15.34
CA LYS A 5 -30.92 22.88 -15.14
C LYS A 5 -30.82 21.60 -14.32
N TYR A 6 -29.62 21.01 -14.23
CA TYR A 6 -29.38 19.75 -13.51
C TYR A 6 -28.75 19.95 -12.13
N SER A 7 -28.10 21.08 -11.86
CA SER A 7 -27.46 21.36 -10.55
C SER A 7 -28.45 21.56 -9.40
N GLY A 8 -29.73 21.81 -9.69
CA GLY A 8 -30.79 22.02 -8.69
C GLY A 8 -31.64 20.78 -8.38
N VAL A 9 -31.41 19.65 -9.07
CA VAL A 9 -32.19 18.42 -8.84
C VAL A 9 -31.74 17.81 -7.52
N ARG A 10 -32.64 17.71 -6.54
CA ARG A 10 -32.35 17.04 -5.27
C ARG A 10 -32.00 15.58 -5.55
N LYS A 11 -30.90 15.08 -4.96
CA LYS A 11 -30.45 13.69 -5.14
C LYS A 11 -31.57 12.66 -4.85
N SER A 12 -32.45 12.97 -3.91
CA SER A 12 -33.64 12.16 -3.60
C SER A 12 -34.60 11.98 -4.78
N THR A 13 -34.71 12.98 -5.68
CA THR A 13 -35.56 12.92 -6.88
C THR A 13 -35.00 11.98 -7.94
N LEU A 14 -33.70 11.67 -7.88
CA LEU A 14 -33.03 10.70 -8.75
C LEU A 14 -32.95 9.30 -8.11
N GLY A 15 -33.66 9.06 -6.99
CA GLY A 15 -33.53 7.82 -6.21
C GLY A 15 -32.18 7.68 -5.50
N LEU A 16 -31.32 8.71 -5.53
CA LEU A 16 -30.03 8.78 -4.85
C LEU A 16 -30.20 9.34 -3.43
N SER A 17 -31.16 8.80 -2.67
CA SER A 17 -31.32 9.17 -1.27
C SER A 17 -30.21 8.54 -0.43
N ASN A 18 -29.32 9.37 0.08
CA ASN A 18 -28.31 8.92 1.03
C ASN A 18 -28.99 8.32 2.28
N GLY A 19 -28.63 7.08 2.62
CA GLY A 19 -29.09 6.42 3.83
C GLY A 19 -28.71 7.20 5.09
N LYS A 20 -29.60 7.23 6.08
CA LYS A 20 -29.34 7.92 7.36
C LYS A 20 -28.17 7.30 8.12
N ASP A 21 -28.00 5.98 8.02
CA ASP A 21 -26.92 5.24 8.66
C ASP A 21 -25.64 5.33 7.82
N LEU A 22 -24.53 5.67 8.49
CA LEU A 22 -23.23 5.84 7.83
C LEU A 22 -22.27 4.71 8.14
N ILE A 23 -21.57 4.26 7.10
CA ILE A 23 -20.46 3.30 7.20
C ILE A 23 -19.21 4.01 6.73
N ALA A 24 -18.18 4.06 7.58
CA ALA A 24 -16.89 4.64 7.22
C ALA A 24 -16.09 3.65 6.36
N ILE A 25 -15.47 4.12 5.28
CA ILE A 25 -14.40 3.41 4.57
C ILE A 25 -13.09 4.12 4.81
N ILE A 26 -12.11 3.38 5.33
CA ILE A 26 -10.72 3.80 5.40
C ILE A 26 -9.98 3.02 4.32
N ARG A 27 -9.54 3.70 3.26
CA ARG A 27 -8.64 3.12 2.26
C ARG A 27 -7.21 3.14 2.78
N ALA A 28 -6.54 2.00 2.72
CA ALA A 28 -5.14 1.80 3.03
C ALA A 28 -4.49 1.14 1.80
N SER A 29 -3.87 1.95 0.94
CA SER A 29 -3.28 1.51 -0.33
C SER A 29 -1.81 1.88 -0.44
N GLY A 30 -1.01 0.94 -0.97
CA GLY A 30 0.44 1.06 -1.16
C GLY A 30 1.26 0.58 0.04
N SER A 31 2.58 0.76 -0.03
CA SER A 31 3.51 0.32 1.01
C SER A 31 3.32 1.08 2.32
N ILE A 32 3.50 0.40 3.44
CA ILE A 32 3.35 0.95 4.79
C ILE A 32 4.65 1.60 5.23
N ARG A 33 4.56 2.87 5.62
CA ARG A 33 5.64 3.62 6.27
C ARG A 33 5.15 4.23 7.56
N ARG A 34 6.08 4.49 8.47
CA ARG A 34 5.78 5.10 9.77
C ARG A 34 5.43 6.57 9.64
N ILE A 35 6.35 7.34 9.07
CA ILE A 35 6.27 8.79 8.92
C ILE A 35 6.29 9.20 7.45
N GLU A 36 5.76 10.38 7.17
CA GLU A 36 5.92 11.03 5.88
C GLU A 36 7.37 11.48 5.72
N SER A 37 7.96 11.25 4.54
CA SER A 37 9.33 11.71 4.27
C SER A 37 9.27 13.18 3.85
N PRO A 38 9.98 14.10 4.54
CA PRO A 38 10.01 15.53 4.18
C PRO A 38 10.62 15.79 2.79
N LEU A 39 11.51 14.88 2.34
CA LEU A 39 12.29 14.99 1.11
C LEU A 39 11.89 13.94 0.05
N GLY A 40 10.92 13.07 0.37
CA GLY A 40 10.41 12.11 -0.60
C GLY A 40 9.41 12.77 -1.54
N ALA A 41 9.47 12.45 -2.84
CA ALA A 41 8.34 12.66 -3.73
C ALA A 41 7.07 12.17 -3.02
N ARG A 42 5.97 12.95 -3.04
CA ARG A 42 4.68 12.64 -2.40
C ARG A 42 4.27 11.20 -2.72
N SER A 43 4.71 10.29 -1.88
CA SER A 43 4.68 8.89 -2.23
C SER A 43 3.31 8.36 -1.88
N SER A 44 2.61 7.89 -2.90
CA SER A 44 1.41 7.07 -2.77
C SER A 44 1.74 5.87 -1.87
N GLY A 45 1.15 5.84 -0.68
CA GLY A 45 1.39 4.79 0.30
C GLY A 45 0.66 5.06 1.61
N ILE A 46 0.70 4.07 2.51
CA ILE A 46 0.08 4.18 3.82
C ILE A 46 1.07 4.85 4.77
N ILE A 47 0.69 6.01 5.31
CA ILE A 47 1.40 6.64 6.43
C ILE A 47 0.71 6.22 7.72
N GLY A 48 1.39 5.43 8.55
CA GLY A 48 0.84 4.81 9.75
C GLY A 48 0.19 5.81 10.70
N GLU A 49 0.87 6.93 10.99
CA GLU A 49 0.35 7.99 11.86
C GLU A 49 -0.97 8.58 11.34
N LYS A 50 -1.02 8.94 10.04
CA LYS A 50 -2.24 9.49 9.41
C LYS A 50 -3.39 8.48 9.39
N LEU A 51 -3.10 7.18 9.20
CA LEU A 51 -4.13 6.14 9.24
C LEU A 51 -4.67 5.96 10.66
N ILE A 52 -3.77 5.94 11.66
CA ILE A 52 -4.11 5.83 13.09
C ILE A 52 -5.03 6.99 13.52
N GLU A 53 -4.71 8.24 13.15
CA GLU A 53 -5.56 9.40 13.43
C GLU A 53 -6.97 9.25 12.84
N LYS A 54 -7.08 8.73 11.60
CA LYS A 54 -8.38 8.46 10.97
C LYS A 54 -9.14 7.37 11.71
N ILE A 55 -8.48 6.29 12.12
CA ILE A 55 -9.10 5.22 12.91
C ILE A 55 -9.63 5.75 14.24
N ARG A 56 -8.85 6.60 14.94
CA ARG A 56 -9.25 7.25 16.20
C ARG A 56 -10.45 8.16 16.03
N SER A 57 -10.46 9.03 15.01
CA SER A 57 -11.59 9.92 14.75
C SER A 57 -12.89 9.16 14.44
N ILE A 58 -12.80 8.02 13.73
CA ILE A 58 -13.96 7.15 13.49
C ILE A 58 -14.41 6.44 14.77
N ARG A 59 -13.47 6.03 15.64
CA ARG A 59 -13.77 5.41 16.94
C ARG A 59 -14.56 6.37 17.83
N GLU A 60 -14.12 7.61 17.92
CA GLU A 60 -14.71 8.67 18.76
C GLU A 60 -16.02 9.23 18.18
N SER A 61 -16.26 9.06 16.88
CA SER A 61 -17.48 9.55 16.25
C SER A 61 -18.67 8.60 16.39
N ASN A 62 -19.77 9.09 16.96
CA ASN A 62 -21.07 8.39 17.01
C ASN A 62 -21.80 8.38 15.65
N LYS A 63 -21.27 9.07 14.64
CA LYS A 63 -21.85 9.20 13.31
C LYS A 63 -21.81 7.88 12.53
N TYR A 64 -20.74 7.10 12.71
CA TYR A 64 -20.49 5.87 11.95
C TYR A 64 -20.96 4.65 12.73
N LYS A 65 -21.85 3.87 12.12
CA LYS A 65 -22.40 2.63 12.68
C LYS A 65 -21.45 1.44 12.52
N ALA A 66 -20.60 1.47 11.51
CA ALA A 66 -19.55 0.48 11.25
C ALA A 66 -18.40 1.11 10.46
N ALA A 67 -17.26 0.41 10.41
CA ALA A 67 -16.11 0.79 9.60
C ALA A 67 -15.64 -0.37 8.72
N ILE A 68 -15.13 -0.03 7.53
CA ILE A 68 -14.47 -0.95 6.62
C ILE A 68 -13.05 -0.47 6.39
N ILE A 69 -12.07 -1.33 6.65
CA ILE A 69 -10.67 -1.09 6.29
C ILE A 69 -10.45 -1.72 4.92
N ARG A 70 -10.41 -0.90 3.87
CA ARG A 70 -10.18 -1.37 2.49
C ARG A 70 -8.67 -1.40 2.25
N ILE A 71 -8.10 -2.59 2.20
CA ILE A 71 -6.64 -2.82 2.20
C ILE A 71 -6.19 -3.23 0.80
N ASP A 72 -5.18 -2.52 0.30
CA ASP A 72 -4.47 -2.83 -0.93
C ASP A 72 -2.97 -2.57 -0.75
N SER A 73 -2.29 -3.46 -0.02
CA SER A 73 -0.93 -3.25 0.46
C SER A 73 -0.09 -4.52 0.48
N PRO A 74 1.16 -4.47 -0.02
CA PRO A 74 2.12 -5.56 0.13
C PRO A 74 2.76 -5.62 1.53
N GLY A 75 2.46 -4.67 2.43
CA GLY A 75 3.08 -4.53 3.73
C GLY A 75 4.08 -3.38 3.82
N GLY A 76 5.02 -3.45 4.78
CA GLY A 76 6.02 -2.40 5.01
C GLY A 76 6.53 -2.38 6.45
N ASP A 77 6.65 -1.19 7.05
CA ASP A 77 7.19 -1.02 8.41
C ASP A 77 6.40 -1.84 9.45
N ALA A 78 7.11 -2.73 10.15
CA ALA A 78 6.51 -3.67 11.09
C ALA A 78 5.88 -2.94 12.30
N LEU A 79 6.53 -1.89 12.82
CA LEU A 79 6.00 -1.12 13.95
C LEU A 79 4.73 -0.36 13.55
N ALA A 80 4.74 0.32 12.41
CA ALA A 80 3.56 1.01 11.90
C ALA A 80 2.39 0.03 11.71
N SER A 81 2.66 -1.16 11.16
CA SER A 81 1.68 -2.23 10.99
C SER A 81 1.07 -2.67 12.32
N ASP A 82 1.90 -2.83 13.36
CA ASP A 82 1.45 -3.20 14.70
C ASP A 82 0.60 -2.12 15.38
N LEU A 83 1.04 -0.86 15.30
CA LEU A 83 0.30 0.27 15.85
C LEU A 83 -1.06 0.45 15.17
N MET A 84 -1.12 0.27 13.85
CA MET A 84 -2.39 0.28 13.10
C MET A 84 -3.29 -0.89 13.53
N TRP A 85 -2.76 -2.11 13.66
CA TRP A 85 -3.51 -3.26 14.16
C TRP A 85 -4.10 -3.02 15.55
N ARG A 86 -3.32 -2.45 16.47
CA ARG A 86 -3.79 -2.09 17.81
C ARG A 86 -4.98 -1.11 17.75
N GLU A 87 -4.90 -0.07 16.92
CA GLU A 87 -5.98 0.91 16.81
C GLU A 87 -7.21 0.33 16.09
N ILE A 88 -7.04 -0.54 15.10
CA ILE A 88 -8.14 -1.29 14.47
C ILE A 88 -8.82 -2.19 15.50
N ARG A 89 -8.06 -2.85 16.39
CA ARG A 89 -8.59 -3.68 17.48
C ARG A 89 -9.41 -2.87 18.48
N LEU A 90 -8.92 -1.68 18.86
CA LEU A 90 -9.64 -0.76 19.74
C LEU A 90 -10.92 -0.22 19.08
N LEU A 91 -10.89 0.04 17.78
CA LEU A 91 -12.10 0.40 17.02
C LEU A 91 -13.09 -0.77 16.96
N ALA A 92 -12.61 -1.99 16.73
CA ALA A 92 -13.43 -3.20 16.68
C ALA A 92 -14.07 -3.56 18.03
N ALA A 93 -13.52 -3.07 19.13
CA ALA A 93 -14.12 -3.19 20.46
C ALA A 93 -15.31 -2.23 20.68
N SER A 94 -15.42 -1.14 19.92
CA SER A 94 -16.50 -0.15 20.08
C SER A 94 -17.57 -0.21 19.00
N LYS A 95 -17.24 -0.69 17.80
CA LYS A 95 -18.20 -0.87 16.69
C LYS A 95 -17.74 -1.93 15.69
N PRO A 96 -18.64 -2.45 14.83
CA PRO A 96 -18.26 -3.42 13.80
C PRO A 96 -17.17 -2.90 12.86
N VAL A 97 -16.09 -3.67 12.72
CA VAL A 97 -14.99 -3.40 11.77
C VAL A 97 -14.78 -4.59 10.86
N ILE A 98 -14.83 -4.34 9.55
CA ILE A 98 -14.62 -5.35 8.51
C ILE A 98 -13.35 -4.98 7.74
N ALA A 99 -12.39 -5.89 7.62
CA ALA A 99 -11.31 -5.77 6.65
C ALA A 99 -11.81 -6.27 5.29
N SER A 100 -11.63 -5.45 4.25
CA SER A 100 -11.90 -5.82 2.87
C SER A 100 -10.60 -5.74 2.10
N MET A 101 -10.06 -6.88 1.71
CA MET A 101 -8.85 -6.96 0.91
C MET A 101 -9.18 -6.70 -0.56
N SER A 102 -8.33 -5.94 -1.24
CA SER A 102 -8.40 -5.69 -2.68
C SER A 102 -7.46 -6.65 -3.41
N ASP A 103 -6.51 -6.16 -4.19
CA ASP A 103 -5.66 -6.98 -5.03
C ASP A 103 -4.58 -7.64 -4.17
N VAL A 104 -4.00 -6.87 -3.24
CA VAL A 104 -2.98 -7.35 -2.30
C VAL A 104 -3.31 -6.95 -0.87
N ALA A 105 -3.19 -7.88 0.09
CA ALA A 105 -3.22 -7.60 1.51
C ALA A 105 -2.29 -8.59 2.23
N ALA A 106 -0.99 -8.43 2.02
CA ALA A 106 0.06 -9.34 2.48
C ALA A 106 0.94 -8.67 3.55
N SER A 107 1.61 -9.47 4.39
CA SER A 107 2.55 -9.00 5.42
C SER A 107 1.90 -7.94 6.31
N GLY A 108 2.42 -6.70 6.38
CA GLY A 108 1.80 -5.59 7.11
C GLY A 108 0.34 -5.29 6.71
N GLY A 109 -0.06 -5.58 5.46
CA GLY A 109 -1.45 -5.52 5.02
C GLY A 109 -2.34 -6.56 5.69
N TYR A 110 -1.87 -7.80 5.80
CA TYR A 110 -2.55 -8.85 6.58
C TYR A 110 -2.55 -8.52 8.08
N TYR A 111 -1.46 -7.93 8.56
CA TYR A 111 -1.33 -7.45 9.95
C TYR A 111 -2.46 -6.46 10.31
N MET A 112 -2.78 -5.51 9.43
CA MET A 112 -3.95 -4.64 9.62
C MET A 112 -5.26 -5.44 9.59
N ALA A 113 -5.42 -6.34 8.61
CA ALA A 113 -6.65 -7.10 8.42
C ALA A 113 -7.02 -7.94 9.64
N MET A 114 -6.04 -8.62 10.25
CA MET A 114 -6.25 -9.42 11.47
C MET A 114 -6.62 -8.59 12.71
N GLY A 115 -6.60 -7.26 12.62
CA GLY A 115 -7.14 -6.38 13.65
C GLY A 115 -8.67 -6.26 13.61
N ALA A 116 -9.29 -6.53 12.45
CA ALA A 116 -10.73 -6.43 12.25
C ALA A 116 -11.48 -7.62 12.87
N GLY A 117 -12.80 -7.50 12.99
CA GLY A 117 -13.65 -8.60 13.47
C GLY A 117 -14.01 -9.60 12.39
N VAL A 118 -13.94 -9.20 11.11
CA VAL A 118 -14.16 -10.06 9.93
C VAL A 118 -13.22 -9.62 8.81
N ILE A 119 -12.69 -10.58 8.07
CA ILE A 119 -11.81 -10.40 6.92
C ILE A 119 -12.48 -10.98 5.67
N VAL A 120 -12.63 -10.15 4.65
CA VAL A 120 -13.21 -10.50 3.36
C VAL A 120 -12.18 -10.26 2.26
N ALA A 121 -12.01 -11.22 1.35
CA ALA A 121 -11.10 -11.10 0.21
C ALA A 121 -11.68 -11.72 -1.05
N GLU A 122 -11.30 -11.23 -2.24
CA GLU A 122 -11.67 -11.87 -3.49
C GLU A 122 -10.88 -13.17 -3.68
N SER A 123 -11.39 -14.10 -4.49
CA SER A 123 -10.73 -15.41 -4.72
C SER A 123 -9.27 -15.28 -5.18
N LEU A 124 -8.94 -14.23 -5.93
CA LEU A 124 -7.61 -13.97 -6.49
C LEU A 124 -6.79 -12.94 -5.70
N THR A 125 -7.32 -12.38 -4.61
CA THR A 125 -6.54 -11.51 -3.73
C THR A 125 -5.27 -12.23 -3.27
N LEU A 126 -4.12 -11.54 -3.29
CA LEU A 126 -2.89 -12.06 -2.69
C LEU A 126 -2.80 -11.63 -1.23
N THR A 127 -2.73 -12.59 -0.31
CA THR A 127 -2.71 -12.32 1.14
C THR A 127 -1.78 -13.28 1.89
N GLY A 128 -1.86 -13.30 3.23
CA GLY A 128 -0.91 -14.00 4.08
C GLY A 128 0.41 -13.25 4.13
N SER A 129 1.50 -13.91 3.72
CA SER A 129 2.87 -13.45 3.92
C SER A 129 3.14 -13.09 5.38
N ILE A 130 2.67 -13.98 6.27
CA ILE A 130 2.89 -13.87 7.71
C ILE A 130 4.34 -14.24 7.96
N GLY A 131 5.21 -13.24 7.92
CA GLY A 131 6.66 -13.38 7.94
C GLY A 131 7.32 -12.02 8.17
N VAL A 132 8.59 -12.04 8.58
CA VAL A 132 9.39 -10.84 8.82
C VAL A 132 10.72 -10.98 8.11
N VAL A 133 11.10 -9.95 7.37
CA VAL A 133 12.40 -9.84 6.71
C VAL A 133 13.08 -8.55 7.13
N THR A 134 14.39 -8.61 7.34
CA THR A 134 15.23 -7.43 7.58
C THR A 134 16.60 -7.66 6.98
N GLY A 135 17.37 -6.58 6.80
CA GLY A 135 18.73 -6.67 6.29
C GLY A 135 19.43 -5.31 6.32
N LYS A 136 20.72 -5.33 6.00
CA LYS A 136 21.49 -4.13 5.66
C LYS A 136 22.22 -4.36 4.34
N LEU A 137 22.47 -3.28 3.62
CA LEU A 137 23.38 -3.33 2.48
C LEU A 137 24.82 -3.41 2.99
N ASN A 138 25.63 -4.25 2.35
CA ASN A 138 27.07 -4.25 2.52
C ASN A 138 27.70 -3.65 1.26
N LEU A 139 28.21 -2.42 1.40
CA LEU A 139 28.80 -1.61 0.36
C LEU A 139 30.33 -1.65 0.38
N GLY A 140 30.96 -2.50 1.20
CA GLY A 140 32.42 -2.55 1.35
C GLY A 140 33.17 -2.69 0.02
N LYS A 141 32.76 -3.64 -0.82
CA LYS A 141 33.35 -3.84 -2.16
C LYS A 141 33.10 -2.67 -3.11
N LEU A 142 31.96 -1.98 -2.97
CA LEU A 142 31.65 -0.80 -3.77
C LEU A 142 32.57 0.35 -3.38
N TYR A 143 32.73 0.59 -2.09
CA TYR A 143 33.60 1.63 -1.53
C TYR A 143 35.06 1.43 -1.92
N GLU A 144 35.56 0.21 -1.85
CA GLU A 144 36.89 -0.17 -2.32
C GLU A 144 37.08 0.18 -3.80
N LYS A 145 36.11 -0.18 -4.66
CA LYS A 145 36.18 0.06 -6.10
C LYS A 145 36.22 1.55 -6.49
N ILE A 146 35.57 2.41 -5.70
CA ILE A 146 35.49 3.86 -5.99
C ILE A 146 36.49 4.68 -5.17
N GLY A 147 37.34 4.04 -4.36
CA GLY A 147 38.29 4.72 -3.48
C GLY A 147 37.62 5.52 -2.36
N PHE A 148 36.38 5.21 -2.00
CA PHE A 148 35.65 5.90 -0.93
C PHE A 148 36.00 5.27 0.42
N ASN A 149 36.62 6.04 1.32
CA ASN A 149 36.90 5.59 2.67
C ASN A 149 35.87 6.18 3.65
N LYS A 150 35.21 5.30 4.42
CA LYS A 150 34.26 5.68 5.47
C LYS A 150 34.83 5.30 6.84
N GLU A 151 35.31 6.29 7.56
CA GLU A 151 35.72 6.15 8.96
C GLU A 151 34.52 6.39 9.89
N ILE A 152 34.41 5.57 10.95
CA ILE A 152 33.35 5.68 11.94
C ILE A 152 34.00 5.79 13.31
N ILE A 153 33.75 6.91 13.99
CA ILE A 153 34.08 7.08 15.40
C ILE A 153 32.79 6.87 16.18
N SER A 154 32.74 5.82 17.01
CA SER A 154 31.54 5.44 17.74
C SER A 154 31.85 5.06 19.18
N ARG A 155 30.86 5.18 20.07
CA ARG A 155 30.95 4.75 21.47
C ARG A 155 29.81 3.79 21.79
N GLY A 156 30.17 2.59 22.23
CA GLY A 156 29.24 1.53 22.62
C GLY A 156 29.24 0.34 21.66
N ARG A 157 29.10 -0.87 22.21
CA ARG A 157 29.26 -2.14 21.50
C ARG A 157 28.41 -2.27 20.23
N TYR A 158 27.19 -1.73 20.23
CA TYR A 158 26.24 -1.84 19.10
C TYR A 158 25.98 -0.50 18.39
N ALA A 159 26.80 0.53 18.64
CA ALA A 159 26.58 1.87 18.07
C ALA A 159 26.67 1.89 16.53
N GLU A 160 27.45 0.98 15.95
CA GLU A 160 27.68 0.91 14.50
C GLU A 160 26.65 0.05 13.76
N LEU A 161 25.72 -0.57 14.46
CA LEU A 161 24.88 -1.66 13.94
C LEU A 161 24.14 -1.29 12.64
N ARG A 162 23.73 -0.02 12.50
CA ARG A 162 23.12 0.53 11.28
C ARG A 162 24.00 1.50 10.49
N ALA A 163 25.12 1.94 11.05
CA ALA A 163 26.01 2.92 10.41
C ALA A 163 27.12 2.25 9.60
N ALA A 164 27.56 1.06 10.01
CA ALA A 164 28.62 0.30 9.37
C ALA A 164 28.10 -0.48 8.16
N GLU A 165 27.92 0.22 7.04
CA GLU A 165 27.54 -0.36 5.74
C GLU A 165 28.75 -0.85 4.93
N GLN A 166 29.97 -0.48 5.31
CA GLN A 166 31.22 -0.91 4.66
C GLN A 166 31.67 -2.34 5.03
N ARG A 167 30.98 -2.99 5.97
CA ARG A 167 31.33 -4.34 6.45
C ARG A 167 30.10 -5.18 6.77
N SER A 168 30.28 -6.50 6.82
CA SER A 168 29.26 -7.42 7.35
C SER A 168 28.97 -7.18 8.83
N PHE A 169 27.89 -7.76 9.34
CA PHE A 169 27.65 -7.81 10.78
C PHE A 169 28.78 -8.59 11.47
N ARG A 170 29.21 -8.11 12.63
CA ARG A 170 29.99 -8.94 13.55
C ARG A 170 29.11 -10.08 14.09
N PRO A 171 29.68 -11.18 14.60
CA PRO A 171 28.90 -12.30 15.13
C PRO A 171 27.85 -11.88 16.19
N ASP A 172 28.21 -10.98 17.09
CA ASP A 172 27.32 -10.47 18.14
C ASP A 172 26.20 -9.57 17.60
N GLU A 173 26.52 -8.72 16.61
CA GLU A 173 25.54 -7.92 15.87
C GLU A 173 24.53 -8.80 15.11
N ALA A 174 25.03 -9.85 14.45
CA ALA A 174 24.22 -10.79 13.68
C ALA A 174 23.26 -11.58 14.58
N GLU A 175 23.74 -12.05 15.74
CA GLU A 175 22.91 -12.74 16.73
C GLU A 175 21.80 -11.83 17.26
N LEU A 176 22.14 -10.58 17.60
CA LEU A 176 21.17 -9.58 18.06
C LEU A 176 20.08 -9.32 17.01
N PHE A 177 20.47 -9.17 15.74
CA PHE A 177 19.53 -9.00 14.63
C PHE A 177 18.63 -10.22 14.43
N SER A 178 19.21 -11.43 14.46
CA SER A 178 18.47 -12.69 14.33
C SER A 178 17.42 -12.83 15.43
N LYS A 179 17.79 -12.56 16.70
CA LYS A 179 16.85 -12.56 17.83
C LYS A 179 15.72 -11.55 17.66
N SER A 180 16.03 -10.35 17.14
CA SER A 180 15.02 -9.32 16.86
C SER A 180 14.01 -9.78 15.80
N VAL A 181 14.49 -10.39 14.71
CA VAL A 181 13.61 -10.93 13.65
C VAL A 181 12.74 -12.07 14.17
N GLN A 182 13.32 -13.01 14.92
CA GLN A 182 12.59 -14.11 15.54
C GLN A 182 11.50 -13.61 16.49
N HIS A 183 11.80 -12.59 17.30
CA HIS A 183 10.83 -11.97 18.19
C HIS A 183 9.67 -11.33 17.42
N ALA A 184 9.98 -10.53 16.39
CA ALA A 184 8.97 -9.89 15.56
C ALA A 184 8.10 -10.93 14.82
N TYR A 185 8.70 -11.99 14.30
CA TYR A 185 7.98 -13.10 13.66
C TYR A 185 7.02 -13.78 14.64
N LYS A 186 7.51 -14.16 15.82
CA LYS A 186 6.70 -14.77 16.88
C LYS A 186 5.50 -13.88 17.24
N GLN A 187 5.72 -12.58 17.43
CA GLN A 187 4.63 -11.64 17.72
C GLN A 187 3.59 -11.57 16.61
N PHE A 188 4.01 -11.53 15.35
CA PHE A 188 3.08 -11.50 14.21
C PHE A 188 2.27 -12.80 14.13
N ARG A 189 2.95 -13.94 14.14
CA ARG A 189 2.32 -15.27 14.10
C ARG A 189 1.34 -15.47 15.26
N ASP A 190 1.76 -15.16 16.49
CA ASP A 190 0.93 -15.38 17.67
C ASP A 190 -0.32 -14.48 17.64
N LYS A 191 -0.21 -13.23 17.16
CA LYS A 191 -1.37 -12.34 16.95
C LYS A 191 -2.29 -12.82 15.84
N ALA A 192 -1.73 -13.36 14.75
CA ALA A 192 -2.51 -13.97 13.68
C ALA A 192 -3.28 -15.19 14.20
N ALA A 193 -2.62 -16.06 14.95
CA ALA A 193 -3.22 -17.24 15.58
C ALA A 193 -4.39 -16.83 16.49
N PHE A 194 -4.16 -15.84 17.37
CA PHE A 194 -5.19 -15.26 18.22
C PHE A 194 -6.37 -14.70 17.43
N SER A 195 -6.12 -13.90 16.39
CA SER A 195 -7.16 -13.29 15.57
C SER A 195 -8.02 -14.34 14.84
N ARG A 196 -7.39 -15.40 14.35
CA ARG A 196 -8.05 -16.47 13.60
C ARG A 196 -8.58 -17.60 14.48
N SER A 197 -8.53 -17.44 15.80
CA SER A 197 -8.98 -18.44 16.78
C SER A 197 -8.38 -19.83 16.52
N MET A 198 -7.10 -19.88 16.16
CA MET A 198 -6.38 -21.13 15.93
C MET A 198 -5.13 -21.21 16.81
N THR A 199 -4.65 -22.42 17.05
CA THR A 199 -3.41 -22.65 17.79
C THR A 199 -2.21 -22.06 17.06
N VAL A 200 -1.18 -21.70 17.80
CA VAL A 200 0.09 -21.21 17.25
C VAL A 200 0.70 -22.21 16.26
N ASP A 201 0.64 -23.52 16.54
CA ASP A 201 1.21 -24.55 15.67
C ASP A 201 0.50 -24.62 14.31
N LYS A 202 -0.84 -24.63 14.30
CA LYS A 202 -1.63 -24.51 13.05
C LYS A 202 -1.33 -23.23 12.28
N MET A 203 -1.14 -22.11 12.97
CA MET A 203 -0.77 -20.85 12.31
C MET A 203 0.65 -20.93 11.71
N GLU A 204 1.59 -21.62 12.36
CA GLU A 204 2.94 -21.85 11.82
C GLU A 204 2.89 -22.57 10.46
N GLU A 205 2.05 -23.60 10.31
CA GLU A 205 1.90 -24.37 9.06
C GLU A 205 1.48 -23.52 7.84
N VAL A 206 0.72 -22.45 8.09
CA VAL A 206 0.18 -21.54 7.05
C VAL A 206 0.91 -20.19 6.99
N ALA A 207 1.89 -19.97 7.89
CA ALA A 207 2.69 -18.75 7.97
C ALA A 207 4.01 -18.88 7.18
N GLN A 208 5.15 -18.65 7.84
CA GLN A 208 6.50 -18.75 7.28
C GLN A 208 6.75 -17.88 6.04
N GLY A 209 6.07 -16.73 5.96
CA GLY A 209 6.17 -15.80 4.84
C GLY A 209 5.44 -16.24 3.56
N ARG A 210 4.73 -17.37 3.56
CA ARG A 210 4.00 -17.87 2.40
C ARG A 210 2.86 -16.94 1.99
N VAL A 211 2.76 -16.66 0.69
CA VAL A 211 1.63 -15.92 0.09
C VAL A 211 0.53 -16.90 -0.29
N TRP A 212 -0.72 -16.50 -0.06
CA TRP A 212 -1.90 -17.28 -0.40
C TRP A 212 -2.82 -16.49 -1.33
N THR A 213 -3.51 -17.18 -2.23
CA THR A 213 -4.68 -16.60 -2.90
C THR A 213 -5.82 -16.45 -1.88
N GLY A 214 -6.81 -15.60 -2.14
CA GLY A 214 -7.95 -15.45 -1.25
C GLY A 214 -8.74 -16.74 -1.08
N LYS A 215 -8.85 -17.55 -2.13
CA LYS A 215 -9.46 -18.88 -2.09
C LYS A 215 -8.71 -19.83 -1.15
N ASP A 216 -7.38 -19.90 -1.27
CA ASP A 216 -6.57 -20.76 -0.41
C ASP A 216 -6.52 -20.22 1.03
N ALA A 217 -6.48 -18.90 1.19
CA ALA A 217 -6.54 -18.24 2.49
C ALA A 217 -7.86 -18.58 3.22
N ALA A 218 -9.00 -18.65 2.51
CA ALA A 218 -10.25 -19.10 3.10
C ALA A 218 -10.18 -20.55 3.56
N SER A 219 -9.61 -21.42 2.72
CA SER A 219 -9.46 -22.85 3.02
C SER A 219 -8.53 -23.09 4.22
N ASN A 220 -7.52 -22.24 4.39
CA ASN A 220 -6.57 -22.25 5.51
C ASN A 220 -7.04 -21.44 6.74
N GLY A 221 -8.27 -20.90 6.72
CA GLY A 221 -8.82 -20.13 7.84
C GLY A 221 -8.17 -18.77 8.08
N LEU A 222 -7.43 -18.22 7.11
CA LEU A 222 -6.79 -16.90 7.18
C LEU A 222 -7.76 -15.75 6.90
N ILE A 223 -8.90 -16.01 6.25
CA ILE A 223 -9.99 -15.06 6.03
C ILE A 223 -11.34 -15.70 6.38
N ASP A 224 -12.39 -14.89 6.50
CA ASP A 224 -13.73 -15.35 6.91
C ASP A 224 -14.70 -15.55 5.74
N ALA A 225 -14.53 -14.79 4.64
CA ALA A 225 -15.43 -14.87 3.50
C ALA A 225 -14.76 -14.47 2.19
N ILE A 226 -15.19 -15.13 1.12
CA ILE A 226 -14.88 -14.73 -0.24
C ILE A 226 -15.82 -13.58 -0.68
N GLY A 227 -15.25 -12.55 -1.28
CA GLY A 227 -15.95 -11.46 -1.94
C GLY A 227 -15.24 -10.11 -1.85
N GLY A 228 -15.87 -9.09 -2.39
CA GLY A 228 -15.33 -7.73 -2.45
C GLY A 228 -15.93 -6.75 -1.44
N LEU A 229 -15.86 -5.46 -1.81
CA LEU A 229 -16.37 -4.37 -0.99
C LEU A 229 -17.87 -4.49 -0.71
N SER A 230 -18.66 -4.92 -1.70
CA SER A 230 -20.12 -5.10 -1.55
C SER A 230 -20.45 -6.13 -0.46
N ARG A 231 -19.68 -7.23 -0.39
CA ARG A 231 -19.83 -8.24 0.67
C ARG A 231 -19.41 -7.69 2.02
N ALA A 232 -18.33 -6.91 2.08
CA ALA A 232 -17.91 -6.23 3.31
C ALA A 232 -18.97 -5.25 3.82
N VAL A 233 -19.64 -4.49 2.95
CA VAL A 233 -20.75 -3.60 3.31
C VAL A 233 -21.95 -4.39 3.84
N ALA A 234 -22.33 -5.50 3.20
CA ALA A 234 -23.42 -6.34 3.67
C ALA A 234 -23.15 -6.90 5.08
N ILE A 235 -21.92 -7.37 5.35
CA ILE A 235 -21.50 -7.85 6.68
C ILE A 235 -21.48 -6.71 7.70
N ALA A 236 -21.01 -5.53 7.31
CA ALA A 236 -21.02 -4.34 8.16
C ALA A 236 -22.44 -3.94 8.56
N LYS A 237 -23.38 -3.95 7.62
CA LYS A 237 -24.81 -3.72 7.89
C LYS A 237 -25.38 -4.74 8.86
N LEU A 238 -25.11 -6.03 8.63
CA LEU A 238 -25.59 -7.12 9.47
C LEU A 238 -25.09 -6.94 10.92
N LYS A 239 -23.78 -6.73 11.11
CA LYS A 239 -23.18 -6.55 12.44
C LYS A 239 -23.59 -5.25 13.14
N ALA A 240 -24.00 -4.24 12.38
CA ALA A 240 -24.49 -2.97 12.92
C ALA A 240 -26.02 -2.96 13.17
N GLY A 241 -26.73 -4.08 12.95
CA GLY A 241 -28.18 -4.15 13.10
C GLY A 241 -28.95 -3.35 12.04
N ILE A 242 -28.35 -3.09 10.88
CA ILE A 242 -28.97 -2.37 9.77
C ILE A 242 -29.62 -3.39 8.81
N PRO A 243 -30.92 -3.26 8.49
CA PRO A 243 -31.58 -4.13 7.51
C PRO A 243 -30.88 -4.16 6.15
N GLN A 244 -30.82 -5.33 5.51
CA GLN A 244 -30.04 -5.52 4.27
C GLN A 244 -30.60 -4.79 3.05
N ASP A 245 -31.90 -4.49 3.05
CA ASP A 245 -32.61 -3.67 2.06
C ASP A 245 -32.47 -2.15 2.31
N ARG A 246 -32.18 -1.74 3.55
CA ARG A 246 -32.02 -0.31 3.90
C ARG A 246 -30.78 0.30 3.23
N GLN A 247 -30.95 1.43 2.55
CA GLN A 247 -29.81 2.17 2.01
C GLN A 247 -28.93 2.74 3.13
N VAL A 248 -27.62 2.67 2.94
CA VAL A 248 -26.60 3.25 3.82
C VAL A 248 -25.74 4.22 3.02
N THR A 249 -25.22 5.25 3.67
CA THR A 249 -24.23 6.12 3.03
C THR A 249 -22.83 5.71 3.43
N VAL A 250 -22.07 5.31 2.43
CA VAL A 250 -20.68 4.92 2.55
C VAL A 250 -19.82 6.18 2.43
N VAL A 251 -19.06 6.49 3.49
CA VAL A 251 -18.23 7.70 3.55
C VAL A 251 -16.76 7.30 3.54
N GLU A 252 -16.04 7.68 2.48
CA GLU A 252 -14.60 7.48 2.42
C GLU A 252 -13.89 8.58 3.23
N VAL A 253 -13.25 8.19 4.34
CA VAL A 253 -12.58 9.12 5.27
C VAL A 253 -11.13 9.40 4.85
N THR A 254 -10.61 8.66 3.84
CA THR A 254 -9.21 8.78 3.42
C THR A 254 -8.95 9.97 2.51
N ARG A 255 -9.94 10.45 1.74
CA ARG A 255 -9.72 11.59 0.82
C ARG A 255 -9.57 12.87 1.63
N PRO A 256 -8.42 13.57 1.54
CA PRO A 256 -8.39 14.97 1.92
C PRO A 256 -9.51 15.67 1.15
N SER A 257 -10.37 16.42 1.84
CA SER A 257 -11.16 17.43 1.15
C SER A 257 -10.15 18.31 0.42
N PRO A 258 -10.24 18.47 -0.92
CA PRO A 258 -9.30 19.33 -1.61
C PRO A 258 -9.40 20.72 -0.99
N SER A 259 -8.27 21.25 -0.57
CA SER A 259 -8.22 22.59 -0.01
C SER A 259 -8.62 23.61 -1.09
N LEU A 260 -9.21 24.75 -0.72
CA LEU A 260 -9.55 25.80 -1.70
C LEU A 260 -8.36 26.17 -2.62
N PRO A 261 -7.11 26.23 -2.14
CA PRO A 261 -5.93 26.39 -3.00
C PRO A 261 -5.70 25.25 -4.01
N GLU A 262 -5.96 23.99 -3.65
CA GLU A 262 -5.86 22.83 -4.56
C GLU A 262 -6.96 22.86 -5.63
N ILE A 263 -8.16 23.33 -5.27
CA ILE A 263 -9.26 23.52 -6.24
C ILE A 263 -8.92 24.65 -7.21
N LEU A 264 -8.42 25.78 -6.71
CA LEU A 264 -8.05 26.93 -7.54
C LEU A 264 -6.85 26.65 -8.44
N SER A 265 -5.84 25.91 -7.96
CA SER A 265 -4.70 25.48 -8.78
C SER A 265 -5.08 24.44 -9.83
N GLY A 266 -6.01 23.52 -9.51
CA GLY A 266 -6.59 22.59 -10.49
C GLY A 266 -7.35 23.30 -11.61
N LEU A 267 -8.10 24.36 -11.28
CA LEU A 267 -8.78 25.22 -12.27
C LEU A 267 -7.78 26.04 -13.11
N GLY A 268 -6.71 26.57 -12.49
CA GLY A 268 -5.65 27.29 -13.20
C GLY A 268 -4.88 26.44 -14.20
N ASN A 269 -4.52 25.20 -13.82
CA ASN A 269 -3.85 24.26 -14.73
C ASN A 269 -4.75 23.78 -15.88
N SER A 270 -6.08 23.75 -15.66
CA SER A 270 -7.04 23.40 -16.71
C SER A 270 -7.16 24.49 -17.78
N LEU A 271 -6.93 25.77 -17.42
CA LEU A 271 -6.95 26.89 -18.35
C LEU A 271 -5.62 27.04 -19.11
N VAL A 272 -4.49 26.70 -18.48
CA VAL A 272 -3.16 26.76 -19.11
C VAL A 272 -2.86 25.51 -19.97
N GLY A 273 -3.50 24.37 -19.67
CA GLY A 273 -3.30 23.11 -20.40
C GLY A 273 -3.93 23.07 -21.79
N VAL A 274 -4.98 23.86 -22.05
CA VAL A 274 -5.69 23.87 -23.35
C VAL A 274 -4.77 24.37 -24.47
N ASP A 275 -3.94 25.39 -24.21
CA ASP A 275 -3.00 25.94 -25.20
C ASP A 275 -1.83 25.00 -25.52
N ARG A 276 -1.38 24.18 -24.56
CA ARG A 276 -0.30 23.21 -24.81
C ARG A 276 -0.80 22.01 -25.60
N THR A 277 -1.98 21.48 -25.27
CA THR A 277 -2.57 20.35 -25.99
C THR A 277 -2.94 20.69 -27.42
N LEU A 278 -3.34 21.94 -27.71
CA LEU A 278 -3.61 22.40 -29.08
C LEU A 278 -2.33 22.56 -29.91
N ASN A 279 -1.22 23.02 -29.31
CA ASN A 279 0.06 23.15 -30.00
C ASN A 279 0.73 21.80 -30.29
N GLU A 280 0.59 20.82 -29.38
CA GLU A 280 1.06 19.44 -29.63
C GLU A 280 0.22 18.75 -30.72
N LEU A 281 -1.11 18.93 -30.72
CA LEU A 281 -1.99 18.43 -31.79
C LEU A 281 -1.73 19.09 -33.15
N LEU A 282 -1.31 20.36 -33.18
CA LEU A 282 -0.95 21.07 -34.42
C LEU A 282 0.43 20.65 -34.96
N GLN A 283 1.35 20.21 -34.10
CA GLN A 283 2.64 19.64 -34.54
C GLN A 283 2.48 18.23 -35.13
N ASP A 284 1.62 17.39 -34.55
CA ASP A 284 1.34 16.03 -35.05
C ASP A 284 0.60 16.02 -36.40
N LEU A 285 -0.14 17.08 -36.73
CA LEU A 285 -0.79 17.24 -38.05
C LEU A 285 0.18 17.64 -39.17
N THR A 286 1.43 18.03 -38.85
CA THR A 286 2.43 18.43 -39.86
C THR A 286 3.39 17.32 -40.30
N PHE A 287 3.33 16.14 -39.69
CA PHE A 287 4.15 14.97 -40.06
C PHE A 287 3.29 13.73 -40.30
N SER A 288 2.53 13.75 -41.40
CA SER A 288 1.84 12.56 -41.91
C SER A 288 1.98 12.50 -43.43
N ASN A 289 3.11 11.98 -43.90
CA ASN A 289 3.18 11.33 -45.20
C ASN A 289 3.92 9.99 -45.04
N GLY A 290 3.21 8.90 -45.32
CA GLY A 290 3.81 7.58 -45.56
C GLY A 290 3.54 6.54 -44.48
N VAL A 291 2.36 5.92 -44.51
CA VAL A 291 2.12 4.60 -43.90
C VAL A 291 2.53 3.53 -44.90
N GLN A 292 3.39 2.61 -44.50
CA GLN A 292 3.29 1.23 -44.99
C GLN A 292 3.68 0.25 -43.89
N ALA A 293 2.67 -0.40 -43.32
CA ALA A 293 2.82 -1.52 -42.40
C ALA A 293 3.18 -2.79 -43.17
N ARG A 294 4.09 -3.62 -42.64
CA ARG A 294 3.94 -5.08 -42.62
C ARG A 294 4.63 -5.68 -41.40
N MET A 295 3.93 -6.62 -40.80
CA MET A 295 4.29 -7.43 -39.66
C MET A 295 4.61 -8.82 -40.22
N ASP A 296 5.72 -9.45 -39.83
CA ASP A 296 5.85 -10.91 -39.77
C ASP A 296 7.10 -11.33 -38.97
N GLY A 297 6.97 -12.45 -38.27
CA GLY A 297 7.76 -12.85 -37.10
C GLY A 297 9.20 -13.29 -37.31
N ILE A 298 9.90 -13.42 -36.17
CA ILE A 298 11.29 -13.91 -36.03
C ILE A 298 11.31 -14.63 -34.67
N VAL A 299 11.26 -15.97 -34.59
CA VAL A 299 12.36 -16.93 -34.80
C VAL A 299 13.56 -16.60 -33.91
N PHE A 300 13.76 -17.38 -32.86
CA PHE A 300 15.01 -17.39 -32.11
C PHE A 300 16.12 -17.91 -33.02
N GLU A 301 17.06 -17.05 -33.38
CA GLU A 301 18.36 -17.48 -33.88
C GLU A 301 19.48 -16.74 -33.17
N LYS A 302 20.48 -17.53 -32.80
CA LYS A 302 21.63 -17.21 -31.97
C LYS A 302 22.67 -16.53 -32.86
N LEU A 303 23.19 -15.36 -32.46
CA LEU A 303 24.40 -14.80 -33.07
C LEU A 303 25.43 -14.46 -31.98
N GLU A 304 26.57 -15.12 -32.11
CA GLU A 304 27.82 -14.87 -31.41
C GLU A 304 28.48 -13.58 -31.94
N GLY A 305 29.15 -12.83 -31.06
CA GLY A 305 30.21 -11.88 -31.44
C GLY A 305 30.03 -10.42 -30.98
N TYR A 306 30.89 -10.00 -30.05
CA TYR A 306 31.27 -8.60 -29.69
C TYR A 306 30.32 -7.77 -28.79
N PRO A 307 30.87 -6.80 -28.01
CA PRO A 307 30.65 -6.69 -26.57
C PRO A 307 29.67 -5.56 -26.20
N TYR A 308 28.86 -5.80 -25.17
CA TYR A 308 27.98 -4.79 -24.58
C TYR A 308 28.77 -3.69 -23.89
N ALA A 309 29.12 -2.64 -24.63
CA ALA A 309 29.41 -1.33 -24.08
C ALA A 309 28.08 -0.67 -23.67
N ASN A 310 27.97 -0.34 -22.39
CA ASN A 310 26.77 0.24 -21.79
C ASN A 310 26.56 1.68 -22.35
N PRO A 311 25.42 2.00 -22.99
CA PRO A 311 25.19 3.28 -23.68
C PRO A 311 25.22 4.51 -22.76
N ILE A 312 25.20 4.31 -21.45
CA ILE A 312 25.35 5.39 -20.45
C ILE A 312 26.79 5.91 -20.37
N LEU A 313 27.79 5.07 -20.67
CA LEU A 313 29.20 5.47 -20.58
C LEU A 313 29.65 6.36 -21.76
N ALA A 314 28.97 6.27 -22.91
CA ALA A 314 29.23 7.13 -24.06
C ALA A 314 28.72 8.56 -23.82
N LEU A 315 27.55 8.69 -23.17
CA LEU A 315 26.94 10.01 -22.90
C LEU A 315 27.75 10.86 -21.90
N MET A 316 28.47 10.23 -20.96
CA MET A 316 29.29 10.95 -19.98
C MET A 316 30.62 11.44 -20.56
N LYS A 317 31.12 10.83 -21.65
CA LYS A 317 32.39 11.20 -22.26
C LYS A 317 32.26 12.44 -23.15
N ASP A 318 31.13 12.61 -23.82
CA ASP A 318 30.88 13.78 -24.66
C ASP A 318 30.64 15.05 -23.84
N HIS A 319 30.05 14.94 -22.64
CA HIS A 319 29.76 16.10 -21.81
C HIS A 319 30.97 16.66 -21.04
N LEU A 320 32.01 15.85 -20.83
CA LEU A 320 33.28 16.26 -20.20
C LEU A 320 34.33 16.74 -21.20
N SER A 321 34.05 16.66 -22.50
CA SER A 321 34.94 17.11 -23.58
C SER A 321 34.61 18.52 -24.10
N SER A 322 33.56 19.16 -23.55
CA SER A 322 33.09 20.49 -23.98
C SER A 322 33.12 21.54 -22.86
N LEU A 323 34.00 21.37 -21.86
CA LEU A 323 34.39 22.41 -20.90
C LEU A 323 35.90 22.67 -21.03
#